data_AF-K8A2H7-F1
#
_entry.id   AF-K8A2H7-F1
#
_cell.length_a   1.000
_cell.length_b   1.000
_cell.length_c   1.000
_cell.angle_alpha   90.00
_cell.angle_beta   90.00
_cell.angle_gamma   90.00
#
_symmetry.space_group_name_H-M   'P 1'
#
loop_
_entity.id
_entity.type
_entity.pdbx_description
1 polymer ?
#
loop_
_entity_poly.entity_id
_entity_poly.type
_entity_poly.pdbx_seq_one_letter_code
_entity_poly.pdbx_strand_id
1 'polypeptide(L)'
;MSEIKAVTFLTQGAISQTVALMEQDGILTREALSDGRKSALRLTPLGQSILEALELHWQSIFLTVETLEKETGWPLMQVLKTTLDALETRGVESRIQDAKIALTQGVRYDEKHD
;
A
#
# COMPACT_ATOMS: atom_id res chain seq x y z
N MET A 1 -14.34 3.18 12.06
CA MET A 1 -13.59 2.05 11.45
C MET A 1 -13.94 1.77 10.00
N SER A 2 -15.21 1.88 9.59
CA SER A 2 -15.62 1.65 8.19
C SER A 2 -14.87 2.54 7.18
N GLU A 3 -14.55 3.77 7.56
CA GLU A 3 -13.81 4.72 6.72
C GLU A 3 -12.33 4.35 6.54
N ILE A 4 -11.67 3.79 7.57
CA ILE A 4 -10.28 3.31 7.46
C ILE A 4 -10.21 2.11 6.51
N LYS A 5 -11.19 1.22 6.54
CA LYS A 5 -11.29 0.10 5.58
C LYS A 5 -11.49 0.58 4.15
N ALA A 6 -12.14 1.72 3.93
CA ALA A 6 -12.38 2.24 2.59
C ALA A 6 -11.09 2.78 1.93
N VAL A 7 -10.11 3.19 2.73
CA VAL A 7 -8.85 3.77 2.27
C VAL A 7 -7.64 2.86 2.51
N THR A 8 -7.86 1.67 3.08
CA THR A 8 -6.82 0.65 3.32
C THR A 8 -7.27 -0.69 2.76
N PHE A 9 -6.37 -1.47 2.18
CA PHE A 9 -6.67 -2.83 1.71
C PHE A 9 -6.77 -3.85 2.86
N LEU A 10 -7.06 -3.40 4.09
CA LEU A 10 -7.03 -4.21 5.30
C LEU A 10 -8.43 -4.73 5.66
N THR A 11 -8.47 -5.89 6.30
CA THR A 11 -9.73 -6.42 6.84
C THR A 11 -10.18 -5.63 8.06
N GLN A 12 -11.49 -5.65 8.34
CA GLN A 12 -12.02 -4.98 9.54
C GLN A 12 -11.40 -5.52 10.84
N GLY A 13 -11.12 -6.82 10.91
CA GLY A 13 -10.44 -7.45 12.04
C GLY A 13 -9.02 -6.92 12.23
N ALA A 14 -8.24 -6.85 11.15
CA ALA A 14 -6.88 -6.30 11.17
C ALA A 14 -6.88 -4.84 11.64
N ILE A 15 -7.77 -4.00 11.09
CA ILE A 15 -7.88 -2.60 11.51
C ILE A 15 -8.24 -2.50 13.00
N SER A 16 -9.20 -3.31 13.48
CA SER A 16 -9.60 -3.31 14.88
C SER A 16 -8.46 -3.72 15.81
N GLN A 17 -7.66 -4.70 15.41
CA GLN A 17 -6.50 -5.15 16.18
C GLN A 17 -5.41 -4.06 16.23
N THR A 18 -5.07 -3.47 15.08
CA THR A 18 -4.08 -2.39 15.02
C THR A 18 -4.49 -1.21 15.89
N VAL A 19 -5.76 -0.78 15.82
CA VAL A 19 -6.23 0.34 16.65
C VAL A 19 -6.19 0.00 18.14
N ALA A 20 -6.56 -1.21 18.54
CA ALA A 20 -6.49 -1.61 19.94
C ALA A 20 -5.05 -1.58 20.48
N LEU A 21 -4.06 -2.02 19.67
CA LEU A 21 -2.64 -1.93 20.01
C LEU A 21 -2.17 -0.48 20.10
N MET A 22 -2.55 0.37 19.14
CA MET A 22 -2.22 1.80 19.16
C MET A 22 -2.86 2.55 20.34
N GLU A 23 -4.05 2.15 20.78
CA GLU A 23 -4.66 2.67 22.01
C GLU A 23 -3.89 2.22 23.25
N GLN A 24 -3.49 0.94 23.31
CA GLN A 24 -2.69 0.40 24.40
C GLN A 24 -1.33 1.10 24.52
N ASP A 25 -0.72 1.43 23.38
CA ASP A 25 0.57 2.14 23.30
C ASP A 25 0.43 3.66 23.47
N GLY A 26 -0.79 4.17 23.69
CA GLY A 26 -1.06 5.59 23.92
C GLY A 26 -0.89 6.47 22.68
N ILE A 27 -0.87 5.88 21.49
CA ILE A 27 -0.78 6.57 20.20
C ILE A 27 -2.14 7.14 19.79
N LEU A 28 -3.21 6.40 20.09
CA LEU A 28 -4.60 6.78 19.79
C LEU A 28 -5.47 6.88 21.03
N THR A 29 -6.51 7.70 20.94
CA THR A 29 -7.64 7.72 21.87
C THR A 29 -8.97 7.64 21.13
N ARG A 30 -9.99 7.08 21.79
CA ARG A 30 -11.38 7.09 21.33
C ARG A 30 -12.19 8.19 21.99
N GLU A 31 -12.94 8.90 21.16
CA GLU A 31 -13.96 9.85 21.60
C GLU A 31 -15.34 9.37 21.17
N ALA A 32 -16.29 9.33 22.09
CA ALA A 32 -17.68 9.00 21.76
C ALA A 32 -18.30 10.13 20.91
N LEU A 33 -18.92 9.77 19.79
CA LEU A 33 -19.70 10.73 19.00
C LEU A 33 -21.13 10.80 19.53
N SER A 34 -21.78 11.94 19.28
CA SER A 34 -23.12 12.26 19.77
C SER A 34 -24.23 11.27 19.37
N ASP A 35 -24.01 10.46 18.32
CA ASP A 35 -24.97 9.43 17.87
C ASP A 35 -24.85 8.08 18.62
N GLY A 36 -23.80 7.90 19.43
CA GLY A 36 -23.56 6.72 20.27
C GLY A 36 -23.21 5.42 19.52
N ARG A 37 -23.29 5.39 18.19
CA ARG A 37 -23.01 4.20 17.35
C ARG A 37 -21.61 4.23 16.74
N LYS A 38 -20.93 5.38 16.77
CA LYS A 38 -19.56 5.54 16.26
C LYS A 38 -18.67 6.22 17.31
N SER A 39 -17.40 5.83 17.34
CA SER A 39 -16.33 6.57 18.03
C SER A 39 -15.39 7.18 17.01
N ALA A 40 -14.95 8.41 17.26
CA ALA A 40 -13.83 9.01 16.55
C ALA A 40 -12.52 8.49 17.15
N LEU A 41 -11.51 8.33 16.28
CA LEU A 41 -10.14 8.10 16.71
C LEU A 41 -9.38 9.43 16.58
N ARG A 42 -8.56 9.74 17.59
CA ARG A 42 -7.68 10.90 17.61
C ARG A 42 -6.26 10.43 17.88
N LEU A 43 -5.30 11.08 17.23
CA LEU A 43 -3.90 10.98 17.66
C LEU A 43 -3.76 11.71 19.00
N THR A 44 -3.03 11.08 19.91
CA THR A 44 -2.53 11.76 21.11
C THR A 44 -1.34 12.66 20.74
N PRO A 45 -0.82 13.49 21.66
CA PRO A 45 0.44 14.18 21.44
C PRO A 45 1.61 13.22 21.10
N LEU A 46 1.62 12.02 21.68
CA LEU A 46 2.58 10.97 21.33
C LEU A 46 2.34 10.46 19.90
N GLY A 47 1.09 10.19 19.54
CA GLY A 47 0.76 9.77 18.18
C GLY A 47 1.12 10.80 17.13
N GLN A 48 0.96 12.09 17.44
CA GLN A 48 1.33 13.18 16.56
C GLN A 48 2.86 13.27 16.37
N SER A 49 3.65 13.14 17.44
CA SER A 49 5.12 13.16 17.32
C SER A 49 5.67 11.96 16.56
N ILE A 50 5.05 10.78 16.71
CA ILE A 50 5.39 9.59 15.91
C ILE A 50 5.05 9.82 14.44
N LEU A 51 3.88 10.41 14.15
CA LEU A 51 3.48 10.72 12.78
C LEU A 51 4.48 11.66 12.10
N GLU A 52 4.92 12.72 12.78
CA GLU A 52 5.92 13.66 12.25
C GLU A 52 7.24 12.96 11.91
N ALA A 53 7.72 12.08 12.79
CA ALA A 53 8.93 11.29 12.54
C ALA A 53 8.75 10.32 11.34
N LEU A 54 7.57 9.72 11.21
CA LEU A 54 7.24 8.81 10.12
C LEU A 54 7.15 9.54 8.77
N GLU A 55 6.54 10.73 8.74
CA GLU A 55 6.46 11.58 7.55
C GLU A 55 7.86 11.97 7.05
N LEU A 56 8.75 12.38 7.96
CA LEU A 56 10.14 12.70 7.62
C LEU A 56 10.88 11.48 7.04
N HIS A 57 10.68 10.31 7.65
CA HIS A 57 11.30 9.08 7.16
C HIS A 57 10.80 8.69 5.77
N TRP A 58 9.49 8.79 5.51
CA TRP A 58 8.92 8.53 4.19
C TRP A 58 9.43 9.50 3.14
N GLN A 59 9.48 10.80 3.44
CA GLN A 59 10.07 11.79 2.54
C GLN A 59 11.52 11.44 2.20
N SER A 60 12.30 10.97 3.19
CA SER A 60 13.69 10.55 2.97
C SER A 60 13.79 9.35 2.03
N ILE A 61 12.88 8.37 2.13
CA ILE A 61 12.80 7.24 1.20
C ILE A 61 12.51 7.74 -0.22
N PHE A 62 11.52 8.61 -0.41
CA PHE A 62 11.16 9.12 -1.73
C PHE A 62 12.29 9.93 -2.37
N LEU A 63 12.99 10.78 -1.60
CA LEU A 63 14.16 11.50 -2.07
C LEU A 63 15.31 10.57 -2.47
N THR A 64 15.50 9.49 -1.71
CA THR A 64 16.50 8.46 -2.05
C THR A 64 16.17 7.77 -3.37
N VAL A 65 14.89 7.40 -3.57
CA VAL A 65 14.44 6.80 -4.82
C VAL A 65 14.62 7.78 -5.98
N GLU A 66 14.21 9.04 -5.84
CA GLU A 66 14.41 10.06 -6.88
C GLU A 66 15.89 10.22 -7.26
N THR A 67 16.79 10.17 -6.27
CA THR A 67 18.23 10.23 -6.50
C THR A 67 18.71 9.01 -7.28
N LEU A 68 18.27 7.81 -6.90
CA LEU A 68 18.60 6.57 -7.60
C LEU A 68 18.07 6.56 -9.05
N GLU A 69 16.87 7.07 -9.30
CA GLU A 69 16.32 7.21 -10.66
C GLU A 69 17.19 8.14 -11.52
N LYS A 70 17.69 9.24 -10.94
CA LYS A 70 18.62 10.16 -11.63
C LYS A 70 19.98 9.52 -11.92
N GLU A 71 20.50 8.72 -10.99
CA GLU A 71 21.78 8.02 -11.14
C GLU A 71 21.72 6.93 -12.21
N THR A 72 20.61 6.19 -12.25
CA THR A 72 20.47 5.00 -13.10
C THR A 72 19.79 5.28 -14.44
N GLY A 73 19.05 6.39 -14.55
CA GLY A 73 18.24 6.74 -15.71
C GLY A 73 16.91 5.96 -15.82
N TRP A 74 16.57 5.13 -14.84
CA TRP A 74 15.35 4.32 -14.83
C TRP A 74 14.25 4.94 -13.96
N PRO A 75 13.02 5.12 -14.48
CA PRO A 75 11.92 5.71 -13.71
C PRO A 75 11.18 4.64 -12.88
N LEU A 76 11.86 4.10 -11.87
CA LEU A 76 11.41 3.01 -10.99
C LEU A 76 9.98 3.17 -10.47
N MET A 77 9.62 4.33 -9.90
CA MET A 77 8.30 4.58 -9.34
C MET A 77 7.21 4.56 -10.42
N GLN A 78 7.52 5.10 -11.60
CA GLN A 78 6.62 5.08 -12.74
C GLN A 78 6.42 3.65 -13.25
N VAL A 79 7.50 2.86 -13.35
CA VAL A 79 7.43 1.45 -13.76
C VAL A 79 6.59 0.63 -12.78
N LEU A 80 6.79 0.82 -11.47
CA LEU A 80 5.99 0.15 -10.44
C LEU A 80 4.51 0.54 -10.55
N LYS A 81 4.21 1.83 -10.68
CA LYS A 81 2.83 2.31 -10.83
C LYS A 81 2.16 1.72 -12.08
N THR A 82 2.80 1.83 -13.24
CA THR A 82 2.26 1.27 -14.49
C THR A 82 2.08 -0.24 -14.41
N THR A 83 2.96 -0.94 -13.69
CA THR A 83 2.83 -2.38 -13.46
C THR A 83 1.63 -2.69 -12.56
N LEU A 84 1.43 -1.95 -11.48
CA LEU A 84 0.26 -2.08 -10.60
C LEU A 84 -1.04 -1.82 -11.37
N ASP A 85 -1.13 -0.73 -12.14
CA ASP A 85 -2.31 -0.40 -12.96
C ASP A 85 -2.62 -1.55 -13.96
N ALA A 86 -1.59 -2.13 -14.56
CA ALA A 86 -1.72 -3.27 -15.47
C ALA A 86 -2.17 -4.55 -14.76
N LEU A 87 -1.77 -4.75 -13.50
CA LEU A 87 -2.16 -5.89 -12.66
C LEU A 87 -3.59 -5.75 -12.11
N GLU A 88 -4.05 -4.53 -11.84
CA GLU A 88 -5.43 -4.25 -11.45
C GLU A 88 -6.40 -4.46 -12.61
N THR A 89 -6.04 -3.97 -13.80
CA THR A 89 -6.84 -4.13 -15.01
C THR A 89 -6.97 -5.61 -15.41
N ARG A 90 -5.90 -6.36 -15.22
CA ARG A 90 -5.85 -7.78 -15.56
C ARG A 90 -4.91 -8.47 -14.59
N GLY A 91 -5.33 -9.55 -13.93
CA GLY A 91 -4.46 -10.25 -12.97
C GLY A 91 -3.35 -11.08 -13.63
N VAL A 92 -2.38 -11.52 -12.82
CA VAL A 92 -1.34 -12.48 -13.23
C VAL A 92 -1.96 -13.79 -13.73
N GLU A 93 -2.94 -14.32 -13.01
CA GLU A 93 -3.59 -15.60 -13.37
C GLU A 93 -4.20 -15.55 -14.78
N SER A 94 -4.89 -14.45 -15.12
CA SER A 94 -5.43 -14.25 -16.48
C SER A 94 -4.32 -14.21 -17.54
N ARG A 95 -3.16 -13.62 -17.25
CA ARG A 95 -2.00 -13.64 -18.16
C ARG A 95 -1.43 -15.04 -18.31
N ILE A 96 -1.35 -15.80 -17.23
CA ILE A 96 -0.90 -17.20 -17.25
C ILE A 96 -1.83 -18.06 -18.11
N GLN A 97 -3.15 -17.90 -17.99
CA GLN A 97 -4.10 -18.66 -18.80
C GLN A 97 -3.97 -18.34 -20.30
N ASP A 98 -3.85 -17.06 -20.68
CA ASP A 98 -3.61 -16.70 -22.08
C ASP A 98 -2.26 -17.22 -22.58
N ALA A 99 -1.21 -17.17 -21.75
CA ALA A 99 0.08 -17.74 -22.10
C ALA A 99 -0.01 -19.24 -22.34
N LYS A 100 -0.76 -20.00 -21.52
CA LYS A 100 -1.03 -21.43 -21.75
C LYS A 100 -1.72 -21.65 -23.09
N ILE A 101 -2.74 -20.85 -23.42
CA ILE A 101 -3.43 -20.92 -24.72
C ILE A 101 -2.45 -20.67 -25.87
N ALA A 102 -1.67 -19.58 -25.81
CA ALA A 102 -0.68 -19.24 -26.83
C ALA A 102 0.37 -20.34 -27.03
N LEU A 103 0.87 -20.93 -25.94
CA LEU A 103 1.82 -22.05 -25.99
C LEU A 103 1.21 -23.29 -26.66
N THR A 104 -0.07 -23.59 -26.41
CA THR A 104 -0.77 -24.69 -27.11
C THR A 104 -1.02 -24.41 -28.59
N GLN A 105 -1.05 -23.14 -28.98
CA GLN A 105 -1.18 -22.68 -30.37
C GLN A 105 0.17 -22.58 -31.09
N GLY A 106 1.27 -22.99 -30.45
CA GLY A 106 2.59 -23.07 -31.07
C GLY A 106 3.48 -21.85 -30.85
N VAL A 107 3.05 -20.83 -30.09
CA VAL A 107 3.96 -19.78 -29.62
C VAL A 107 5.03 -20.42 -28.74
N ARG A 108 6.27 -19.95 -28.84
CA ARG A 108 7.39 -20.38 -28.00
C ARG A 108 7.92 -19.17 -27.23
N TYR A 109 8.21 -19.40 -25.96
CA TYR A 109 8.99 -18.46 -25.18
C TYR A 109 10.45 -18.55 -25.64
N ASP A 110 11.05 -17.43 -26.05
CA ASP A 110 12.47 -17.32 -26.35
C ASP A 110 13.14 -16.57 -25.20
N GLU A 111 14.09 -17.23 -24.55
CA GLU A 111 14.72 -16.78 -23.31
C GLU A 111 15.88 -15.79 -23.58
N LYS A 112 16.15 -15.44 -24.84
CA LYS A 112 17.27 -14.57 -25.22
C LYS A 112 17.03 -13.09 -24.94
N HIS A 113 17.04 -12.67 -23.68
CA HIS A 113 17.28 -11.27 -23.29
C HIS A 113 18.42 -11.24 -22.27
N ASP A 114 19.66 -11.18 -22.77
CA ASP A 114 20.83 -10.65 -22.07
C ASP A 114 20.88 -9.12 -22.25
#